data_AF-A0A6L7RYR6-F1
#
_entry.id   AF-A0A6L7RYR6-F1
#
_cell.length_a   1.000
_cell.length_b   1.000
_cell.length_c   1.000
_cell.angle_alpha   90.00
_cell.angle_beta   90.00
_cell.angle_gamma   90.00
#
_symmetry.space_group_name_H-M   'P 1'
#
loop_
_entity.id
_entity.type
_entity.pdbx_description
1 polymer ?
#
loop_
_entity_poly.entity_id
_entity_poly.type
_entity_poly.pdbx_seq_one_letter_code
_entity_poly.pdbx_strand_id
1 'polypeptide(L)'
;MTDLIATTENLRRSERMSQAEVAREMGISQGHYSKVVAKRVPLAPKMATRVTVWLQQRETTSAGVDHEIITKCMELMHLLQERVRSAPESEDKPG
;
A
#
# COMPACT_ATOMS: atom_id res chain seq x y z
N MET A 1 11.68 -9.86 -16.69
CA MET A 1 10.37 -10.43 -16.32
C MET A 1 10.42 -10.65 -14.82
N THR A 2 9.73 -9.83 -14.04
CA THR A 2 9.78 -9.87 -12.57
C THR A 2 9.17 -11.19 -12.08
N ASP A 3 9.81 -11.85 -11.11
CA ASP A 3 9.27 -13.06 -10.47
C ASP A 3 8.01 -12.66 -9.69
N LEU A 4 6.83 -12.99 -10.24
CA LEU A 4 5.53 -12.67 -9.65
C LEU A 4 5.44 -13.09 -8.19
N ILE A 5 5.99 -14.27 -7.85
CA ILE A 5 5.95 -14.78 -6.48
C ILE A 5 6.85 -13.99 -5.55
N ALA A 6 8.02 -13.55 -6.03
CA ALA A 6 8.89 -12.67 -5.26
C ALA A 6 8.20 -11.33 -4.96
N THR A 7 7.55 -10.73 -5.95
CA THR A 7 6.78 -9.49 -5.76
C THR A 7 5.66 -9.68 -4.75
N THR A 8 4.87 -10.75 -4.89
CA THR A 8 3.80 -11.08 -3.94
C THR A 8 4.31 -11.27 -2.52
N GLU A 9 5.41 -12.00 -2.32
CA GLU A 9 5.95 -12.25 -0.98
C GLU A 9 6.56 -10.99 -0.35
N ASN A 10 7.12 -10.09 -1.16
CA ASN A 10 7.59 -8.79 -0.67
C ASN A 10 6.41 -7.94 -0.17
N LEU A 11 5.35 -7.82 -0.98
CA LEU A 11 4.16 -7.06 -0.61
C LEU A 11 3.46 -7.65 0.62
N ARG A 12 3.31 -8.99 0.64
CA ARG A 12 2.76 -9.70 1.82
C ARG A 12 3.51 -9.34 3.09
N ARG A 13 4.85 -9.32 3.04
CA ARG A 13 5.70 -9.01 4.21
C ARG A 13 5.60 -7.55 4.62
N SER A 14 5.57 -6.61 3.66
CA SER A 14 5.42 -5.18 3.97
C SER A 14 4.06 -4.89 4.61
N GLU A 15 3.01 -5.59 4.19
CA GLU A 15 1.67 -5.48 4.77
C GLU A 15 1.45 -6.36 6.01
N ARG A 16 2.51 -7.06 6.48
CA ARG A 16 2.48 -7.96 7.66
C ARG A 16 1.40 -9.05 7.58
N MET A 17 1.03 -9.46 6.37
CA MET A 17 0.04 -10.49 6.14
C MET A 17 0.62 -11.90 6.27
N SER A 18 -0.16 -12.83 6.81
CA SER A 18 0.18 -14.26 6.79
C SER A 18 -0.03 -14.87 5.39
N GLN A 19 0.60 -16.02 5.13
CA GLN A 19 0.33 -16.77 3.90
C GLN A 19 -1.12 -17.26 3.81
N ALA A 20 -1.78 -17.49 4.95
CA ALA A 20 -3.18 -17.90 4.99
C ALA A 20 -4.11 -16.76 4.53
N GLU A 21 -3.81 -15.53 4.94
CA GLU A 21 -4.58 -14.35 4.53
C GLU A 21 -4.44 -14.08 3.04
N VAL A 22 -3.22 -14.09 2.50
CA VAL A 22 -3.00 -13.91 1.06
C VAL A 22 -3.69 -15.01 0.25
N ALA A 23 -3.58 -16.27 0.68
CA ALA A 23 -4.26 -17.38 0.03
C ALA A 23 -5.78 -17.21 0.04
N ARG A 24 -6.35 -16.77 1.17
CA ARG A 24 -7.79 -16.49 1.31
C ARG A 24 -8.22 -15.38 0.35
N GLU A 25 -7.47 -14.28 0.27
CA GLU A 25 -7.77 -13.16 -0.64
C GLU A 25 -7.67 -13.55 -2.11
N MET A 26 -6.71 -14.40 -2.47
CA MET A 26 -6.61 -14.97 -3.82
C MET A 26 -7.64 -16.06 -4.11
N GLY A 27 -8.44 -16.47 -3.12
CA GLY A 27 -9.44 -17.53 -3.23
C GLY A 27 -8.86 -18.92 -3.48
N ILE A 28 -7.69 -19.22 -2.89
CA ILE A 28 -6.97 -20.49 -3.01
C ILE A 28 -6.69 -21.08 -1.61
N SER A 29 -6.26 -22.34 -1.56
CA SER A 29 -5.82 -22.94 -0.28
C SER A 29 -4.42 -22.45 0.11
N GLN A 30 -4.21 -22.28 1.42
CA GLN A 30 -2.90 -21.92 1.98
C GLN A 30 -1.82 -22.95 1.61
N GLY A 31 -2.15 -24.24 1.62
CA GLY A 31 -1.22 -25.30 1.24
C GLY A 31 -0.77 -25.21 -0.23
N HIS A 32 -1.65 -24.78 -1.13
CA HIS A 32 -1.28 -24.56 -2.53
C HIS A 32 -0.37 -23.33 -2.65
N TYR A 33 -0.73 -22.20 -2.01
CA TYR A 33 0.10 -21.00 -1.99
C TYR A 33 1.50 -21.28 -1.43
N SER A 34 1.59 -21.98 -0.30
CA SER A 34 2.86 -22.33 0.36
C SER A 34 3.77 -23.18 -0.53
N LYS A 35 3.21 -24.14 -1.28
CA LYS A 35 3.99 -24.97 -2.22
C LYS A 35 4.58 -24.14 -3.37
N VAL A 36 3.82 -23.18 -3.89
CA VAL A 36 4.27 -22.28 -4.96
C VAL A 36 5.38 -21.36 -4.45
N VAL A 37 5.18 -20.73 -3.29
CA VAL A 37 6.20 -19.86 -2.66
C VAL A 37 7.48 -20.62 -2.35
N ALA A 38 7.37 -21.85 -1.86
CA ALA A 38 8.51 -22.72 -1.59
C ALA A 38 9.13 -23.33 -2.87
N LYS A 39 8.68 -22.93 -4.07
CA LYS A 39 9.13 -23.45 -5.37
C LYS A 39 9.02 -24.98 -5.50
N ARG A 40 8.16 -25.62 -4.71
CA ARG A 40 7.91 -27.07 -4.74
C ARG A 40 7.01 -27.48 -5.89
N VAL A 41 6.18 -26.54 -6.37
CA VAL A 41 5.35 -26.71 -7.56
C VAL A 41 5.47 -25.46 -8.43
N PRO A 42 5.41 -25.60 -9.77
CA PRO A 42 5.44 -24.44 -10.66
C PRO A 42 4.19 -23.58 -10.51
N LEU A 43 4.33 -22.29 -10.82
CA LEU A 43 3.21 -21.36 -10.87
C LEU A 43 2.31 -21.67 -12.08
N ALA A 44 1.18 -22.33 -11.83
CA ALA A 44 0.21 -22.63 -12.88
C ALA A 44 -0.42 -21.34 -13.44
N PRO A 45 -0.82 -21.29 -14.73
CA PRO A 45 -1.38 -20.07 -15.36
C PRO A 45 -2.57 -19.47 -14.60
N LYS A 46 -3.51 -20.31 -14.15
CA LYS A 46 -4.67 -19.87 -13.36
C LYS A 46 -4.29 -19.20 -12.04
N MET A 47 -3.20 -19.67 -11.42
CA MET A 47 -2.66 -19.09 -10.19
C MET A 47 -1.92 -17.79 -10.49
N ALA A 48 -1.17 -17.72 -11.60
CA ALA A 48 -0.54 -16.49 -12.05
C ALA A 48 -1.57 -15.37 -12.26
N THR A 49 -2.70 -15.66 -12.91
CA THR A 49 -3.80 -14.68 -13.06
C THR A 49 -4.30 -14.15 -11.72
N ARG A 50 -4.49 -15.04 -10.73
CA ARG A 50 -4.96 -14.64 -9.38
C ARG A 50 -3.93 -13.76 -8.67
N VAL A 51 -2.65 -14.12 -8.77
CA VAL A 51 -1.55 -13.33 -8.23
C VAL A 51 -1.51 -11.94 -8.86
N THR A 52 -1.63 -11.85 -10.19
CA THR A 52 -1.65 -10.57 -10.90
C THR A 52 -2.83 -9.70 -10.48
N VAL A 53 -4.04 -10.27 -10.41
CA VAL A 53 -5.23 -9.53 -9.98
C VAL A 53 -5.08 -9.01 -8.55
N TRP A 54 -4.56 -9.84 -7.65
CA TRP A 54 -4.31 -9.45 -6.26
C TRP A 54 -3.30 -8.30 -6.16
N LEU A 55 -2.20 -8.34 -6.93
CA LEU A 55 -1.21 -7.26 -6.97
C LEU A 55 -1.83 -5.95 -7.51
N GLN A 56 -2.60 -6.02 -8.60
CA GLN A 56 -3.26 -4.85 -9.20
C GLN A 56 -4.26 -4.18 -8.24
N GLN A 57 -5.01 -4.98 -7.48
CA GLN A 57 -5.93 -4.46 -6.46
C GLN A 57 -5.19 -3.66 -5.40
N ARG A 58 -4.03 -4.14 -4.94
CA ARG A 58 -3.21 -3.46 -3.93
C ARG A 58 -2.56 -2.20 -4.45
N GLU A 59 -2.06 -2.19 -5.69
CA GLU A 59 -1.57 -0.98 -6.35
C GLU A 59 -2.66 0.10 -6.43
N THR A 60 -3.88 -0.30 -6.76
CA THR A 60 -5.03 0.62 -6.84
C THR A 60 -5.39 1.19 -5.47
N THR A 61 -5.40 0.36 -4.43
CA THR A 61 -5.64 0.80 -3.05
C THR A 61 -4.54 1.74 -2.55
N SER A 62 -3.26 1.41 -2.78
CA SER A 62 -2.12 2.25 -2.38
C SER A 62 -2.18 3.62 -3.04
N ALA A 63 -2.43 3.67 -4.36
CA ALA A 63 -2.56 4.93 -5.08
C ALA A 63 -3.71 5.80 -4.56
N GLY A 64 -4.83 5.17 -4.14
CA GLY A 64 -5.94 5.87 -3.49
C GLY A 64 -5.55 6.50 -2.15
N VAL A 65 -4.84 5.75 -1.31
CA VAL A 65 -4.35 6.23 -0.01
C VAL A 65 -3.34 7.37 -0.19
N ASP A 66 -2.41 7.24 -1.14
CA ASP A 66 -1.42 8.28 -1.43
C ASP A 66 -2.09 9.59 -1.86
N HIS A 67 -3.13 9.52 -2.71
CA HIS A 67 -3.91 10.69 -3.07
C HIS A 67 -4.58 11.32 -1.84
N GLU A 68 -5.21 10.51 -0.98
CA GLU A 68 -5.87 11.03 0.23
C GLU A 68 -4.87 11.74 1.15
N ILE A 69 -3.68 11.17 1.35
CA ILE A 69 -2.59 11.77 2.14
C ILE A 69 -2.20 13.12 1.54
N ILE A 70 -1.96 13.19 0.22
CA ILE A 70 -1.58 14.43 -0.46
C ILE A 70 -2.66 15.51 -0.28
N THR A 71 -3.93 15.14 -0.44
CA THR A 71 -5.06 16.05 -0.20
C THR A 71 -5.05 16.59 1.23
N LYS A 72 -4.86 15.73 2.22
CA LYS A 72 -4.81 16.12 3.63
C LYS A 72 -3.61 17.01 3.95
N CYS A 73 -2.45 16.76 3.35
CA CYS A 73 -1.28 17.62 3.47
C CYS A 73 -1.54 19.02 2.89
N MET A 74 -2.22 19.12 1.74
CA MET A 74 -2.59 20.41 1.15
C MET A 74 -3.58 21.18 2.03
N GLU A 75 -4.60 20.51 2.55
CA GLU A 75 -5.55 21.10 3.50
C GLU A 75 -4.83 21.67 4.74
N LEU A 76 -3.89 20.90 5.31
CA LEU A 76 -3.10 21.34 6.45
C LEU A 76 -2.25 22.57 6.12
N MET A 77 -1.62 22.61 4.94
CA MET A 77 -0.81 23.74 4.50
C MET A 77 -1.64 25.02 4.34
N HIS A 78 -2.87 24.93 3.82
CA HIS A 78 -3.77 26.08 3.75
C HIS A 78 -4.15 26.61 5.13
N LEU A 79 -4.50 25.72 6.07
CA LEU A 79 -4.82 26.09 7.45
C LEU A 79 -3.63 26.75 8.16
N LEU A 80 -2.41 26.26 7.92
CA LEU A 80 -1.19 26.88 8.45
C LEU A 80 -0.96 28.27 7.87
N GLN A 81 -1.14 28.45 6.56
CA GLN A 81 -1.03 29.77 5.92
C GLN A 81 -2.05 30.77 6.46
N GLU A 82 -3.29 30.33 6.68
CA GLU A 82 -4.32 31.15 7.31
C GLU A 82 -3.94 31.56 8.73
N ARG A 83 -3.42 30.64 9.54
CA ARG A 83 -2.93 30.97 10.89
C ARG A 83 -1.77 31.96 10.88
N VAL A 84 -0.79 31.77 9.99
CA VAL A 84 0.36 32.68 9.87
C VAL A 84 -0.09 34.07 9.43
N ARG A 85 -1.02 34.15 8.47
CA ARG A 85 -1.58 35.43 7.99
C ARG A 85 -2.43 36.13 9.05
N SER A 86 -3.09 35.37 9.91
CA SER A 86 -3.98 35.88 10.96
C SER A 86 -3.25 36.17 12.28
N ALA A 87 -1.96 35.84 12.38
CA ALA A 87 -1.17 36.17 13.54
C ALA A 87 -0.94 37.69 13.57
N PRO A 88 -1.40 38.41 14.61
CA PRO A 88 -1.09 39.82 14.74
C PRO A 88 0.43 39.98 14.86
N GLU A 89 1.00 40.92 14.10
CA GLU A 89 2.34 41.42 14.38
C GLU A 89 2.32 41.94 15.83
N SER A 90 2.93 41.19 16.74
CA SER A 90 3.27 41.72 18.05
C SER A 90 4.28 42.82 17.81
N GLU A 91 3.79 44.06 17.64
CA GLU A 91 4.60 45.27 17.69
C GLU A 91 5.30 45.32 19.04
N ASP A 92 6.53 44.85 19.05
CA ASP A 92 7.51 45.14 20.08
C ASP A 92 7.92 46.60 19.88
N LYS A 93 7.31 47.52 20.64
CA LYS A 93 7.84 48.88 20.80
C LYS A 93 8.56 48.98 22.14
N PRO A 94 9.89 49.01 22.15
CA PRO A 94 10.63 49.53 23.29
C PRO A 94 10.67 51.06 23.19
N GLY A 95 10.25 51.75 24.25
CA GLY A 95 10.47 53.20 24.43
C GLY A 95 9.20 54.01 24.66
#